data_AF-A0A3S1FIV8-F1
#
_entry.id   AF-A0A3S1FIV8-F1
#
_cell.length_a   1.000
_cell.length_b   1.000
_cell.length_c   1.000
_cell.angle_alpha   90.00
_cell.angle_beta   90.00
_cell.angle_gamma   90.00
#
_symmetry.space_group_name_H-M   'P 1'
#
loop_
_entity.id
_entity.type
_entity.pdbx_description
1 polymer ?
#
loop_
_entity_poly.entity_id
_entity_poly.type
_entity_poly.pdbx_seq_one_letter_code
_entity_poly.pdbx_strand_id
1 'polypeptide(L)' 'MAMDAHDIEKLIKDGIPDAKVTIRDLAGDGDHYAAEVVAESFRGKSRVQQHQMVYDALK' A
#
# COMPACT_ATOMS: atom_id res chain seq x y z
N MET A 1 -17.05 2.89 -1.91
CA MET A 1 -17.08 1.93 -0.80
C MET A 1 -15.74 2.05 -0.11
N ALA A 2 -15.73 2.24 1.21
CA ALA A 2 -14.50 2.19 1.99
C ALA A 2 -13.88 0.79 1.84
N MET A 3 -12.58 0.71 1.58
CA MET A 3 -11.85 -0.56 1.57
C MET A 3 -11.32 -0.80 2.98
N ASP A 4 -11.50 -2.02 3.50
CA ASP A 4 -10.96 -2.37 4.81
C ASP A 4 -9.42 -2.35 4.77
N ALA A 5 -8.79 -2.02 5.89
CA ALA A 5 -7.34 -2.01 6.01
C ALA A 5 -6.69 -3.36 5.61
N HIS A 6 -7.34 -4.49 5.89
CA HIS A 6 -6.88 -5.81 5.47
C HIS A 6 -6.96 -6.01 3.96
N ASP A 7 -7.99 -5.47 3.30
CA ASP A 7 -8.13 -5.54 1.85
C ASP A 7 -7.02 -4.74 1.17
N ILE A 8 -6.72 -3.54 1.69
CA ILE A 8 -5.61 -2.71 1.21
C ILE A 8 -4.28 -3.45 1.36
N GLU A 9 -4.01 -4.01 2.55
CA GLU A 9 -2.79 -4.79 2.79
C GLU A 9 -2.67 -5.98 1.83
N LYS A 10 -3.76 -6.73 1.65
CA LYS A 10 -3.79 -7.90 0.78
C LYS A 10 -3.51 -7.53 -0.67
N LEU A 11 -4.17 -6.50 -1.20
CA LEU A 11 -3.99 -6.06 -2.58
C LEU A 11 -2.55 -5.59 -2.84
N ILE A 12 -1.96 -4.83 -1.92
CA ILE A 12 -0.57 -4.40 -2.04
C ILE A 12 0.38 -5.61 -2.06
N LYS A 13 0.14 -6.63 -1.21
CA LYS A 13 0.96 -7.86 -1.20
C LYS A 13 0.74 -8.72 -2.45
N ASP A 14 -0.47 -8.75 -3.00
CA ASP A 14 -0.76 -9.47 -4.24
C ASP A 14 -0.05 -8.81 -5.44
N GLY A 15 0.03 -7.47 -5.48
CA GLY A 15 0.73 -6.73 -6.53
C GLY A 15 2.24 -6.55 -6.32
N ILE A 16 2.71 -6.60 -5.07
CA ILE A 16 4.12 -6.47 -4.67
C ILE A 16 4.44 -7.57 -3.65
N PRO A 17 4.78 -8.80 -4.12
CA PRO A 17 4.87 -9.98 -3.25
C PRO A 17 5.94 -9.91 -2.15
N ASP A 18 6.97 -9.08 -2.32
CA ASP A 18 8.04 -8.87 -1.33
C ASP A 18 7.74 -7.73 -0.34
N ALA A 19 6.56 -7.12 -0.43
CA ALA A 19 6.18 -5.99 0.42
C ALA A 19 5.86 -6.42 1.86
N LYS A 20 6.45 -5.68 2.80
CA LYS A 20 5.96 -5.57 4.18
C LYS A 20 5.12 -4.31 4.27
N VAL A 21 3.86 -4.47 4.66
CA VAL A 21 2.85 -3.41 4.66
C VAL A 21 2.39 -3.17 6.09
N THR A 22 2.27 -1.91 6.49
CA THR A 22 1.61 -1.49 7.73
C THR A 22 0.59 -0.43 7.40
N ILE A 23 -0.68 -0.69 7.73
CA ILE A 23 -1.78 0.26 7.54
C ILE A 23 -2.14 0.89 8.88
N ARG A 24 -2.32 2.21 8.89
CA ARG A 24 -2.79 2.97 10.05
C ARG A 24 -3.99 3.82 9.64
N ASP A 25 -5.08 3.72 10.38
CA ASP A 25 -6.20 4.64 10.25
C ASP A 25 -5.81 6.00 10.86
N LEU A 26 -5.91 7.06 10.04
CA LEU A 26 -5.50 8.41 10.41
C LEU A 26 -6.63 9.20 11.07
N ALA A 27 -7.89 8.87 10.77
CA ALA A 27 -9.05 9.66 11.17
C ALA A 27 -10.05 8.86 12.03
N GLY A 28 -9.90 7.53 12.11
CA GLY A 28 -10.83 6.64 12.80
C GLY A 28 -12.17 6.51 12.08
N ASP A 29 -12.24 6.93 10.81
CA ASP A 29 -13.45 6.99 9.99
C ASP A 29 -13.61 5.77 9.07
N GLY A 30 -12.53 4.98 8.92
CA GLY A 30 -12.52 3.80 8.06
C GLY A 30 -12.32 4.10 6.57
N ASP A 31 -11.93 5.34 6.23
CA ASP A 31 -11.72 5.75 4.84
C ASP A 31 -10.45 6.59 4.60
N HIS A 32 -9.77 7.05 5.67
CA HIS A 32 -8.45 7.69 5.57
C HIS A 32 -7.33 6.86 6.21
N TYR A 33 -6.50 6.27 5.35
CA TYR A 33 -5.39 5.42 5.78
C TYR A 33 -4.01 5.95 5.39
N ALA A 34 -3.02 5.73 6.25
CA ALA A 34 -1.60 5.75 5.92
C ALA A 34 -1.11 4.33 5.68
N ALA A 35 -0.44 4.10 4.55
CA ALA A 35 0.24 2.84 4.24
C ALA A 35 1.76 3.05 4.26
N GLU A 36 2.45 2.34 5.14
CA GLU A 36 3.90 2.18 5.09
C GLU A 36 4.21 0.88 4.35
N VAL A 37 4.93 0.99 3.22
CA VAL A 37 5.24 -0.15 2.34
C VAL A 37 6.76 -0.23 2.17
N VAL A 38 7.34 -1.35 2.61
CA VAL A 38 8.78 -1.63 2.51
C VAL A 38 8.97 -2.85 1.63
N ALA A 39 9.65 -2.70 0.50
CA ALA A 39 9.90 -3.77 -0.48
C ALA A 39 11.30 -3.59 -1.12
N GLU A 40 11.99 -4.70 -1.40
CA GLU A 40 13.24 -4.68 -2.16
C GLU A 40 13.01 -4.28 -3.62
N SER A 41 11.82 -4.58 -4.16
CA SER A 41 11.35 -4.15 -5.49
C SER A 41 11.37 -2.62 -5.69
N PHE A 42 11.43 -1.83 -4.61
CA PHE A 42 11.57 -0.37 -4.67
C PHE A 42 13.00 0.13 -4.82
N ARG A 43 14.01 -0.74 -4.70
CA ARG A 43 15.43 -0.35 -4.81
C ARG A 43 15.71 0.28 -6.17
N GLY A 44 16.28 1.48 -6.15
CA GLY A 44 16.60 2.25 -7.36
C GLY A 44 15.39 2.93 -8.03
N LYS A 45 14.18 2.81 -7.47
CA LYS A 45 12.99 3.54 -7.94
C LYS A 45 12.90 4.91 -7.28
N SER A 46 12.43 5.90 -8.03
CA SER A 46 12.05 7.19 -7.45
C SER A 46 10.80 7.04 -6.57
N ARG A 47 10.59 7.98 -5.64
CA ARG A 47 9.37 7.97 -4.81
C ARG A 47 8.10 7.89 -5.65
N VAL A 48 8.03 8.65 -6.75
CA VAL A 48 6.85 8.63 -7.65
C VAL A 48 6.64 7.24 -8.26
N GLN A 49 7.70 6.57 -8.69
CA GLN A 49 7.59 5.20 -9.21
C GLN A 49 7.14 4.21 -8.15
N GLN A 50 7.65 4.34 -6.92
CA GLN A 50 7.21 3.51 -5.78
C GLN A 50 5.71 3.70 -5.53
N HIS A 51 5.25 4.95 -5.47
CA HIS A 51 3.82 5.26 -5.33
C HIS A 51 2.99 4.70 -6.49
N GLN A 52 3.47 4.82 -7.74
CA GLN A 52 2.76 4.26 -8.90
C GLN A 52 2.61 2.74 -8.79
N MET A 53 3.65 2.03 -8.37
CA MET A 53 3.58 0.58 -8.14
C MET A 53 2.53 0.22 -7.08
N VAL A 54 2.44 0.98 -5.99
CA VAL A 54 1.41 0.78 -4.96
C VAL A 54 0.01 1.06 -5.52
N TYR A 55 -0.17 2.15 -6.27
CA TYR A 55 -1.45 2.45 -6.91
C TYR A 55 -1.87 1.40 -7.94
N ASP A 56 -0.92 0.84 -8.68
CA ASP A 56 -1.19 -0.22 -9.64
C ASP A 56 -1.65 -1.52 -8.95
N ALA A 57 -1.16 -1.78 -7.73
CA ALA A 57 -1.60 -2.91 -6.91
C ALA A 57 -3.01 -2.74 -6.31
N LEU A 58 -3.52 -1.51 -6.23
CA LEU A 58 -4.84 -1.18 -5.67
C LEU A 58 -5.95 -1.09 -6.73
N LYS A 59 -5.65 -1.38 -8.00
CA LYS A 59 -6.62 -1.35 -9.10
C LYS A 59 -7.54 -2.56 -9.13
#